data_AF-A0A7K4D418-F1
#
_entry.id   AF-A0A7K4D418-F1
#
_cell.length_a   1.000
_cell.length_b   1.000
_cell.length_c   1.000
_cell.angle_alpha   90.00
_cell.angle_beta   90.00
_cell.angle_gamma   90.00
#
_symmetry.space_group_name_H-M   'P 1'
#
loop_
_entity.id
_entity.type
_entity.pdbx_description
1 polymer ?
#
loop_
_entity_poly.entity_id
_entity_poly.type
_entity_poly.pdbx_seq_one_letter_code
_entity_poly.pdbx_strand_id
1 'polypeptide(L)'
;MLLNRLLDLGAEESIFLAEKSLKDLLYLPVTEGILESVQDADECIELLGLGVALHIKQPAEFWLLLTDKYSDNKIIEENADRWAHLVSKTVQTEEEDFFLALREYFAISLTEELFCDECFTKGAPLYVEERIERLKSFIAPIIPRNASILEICCGSGMATQALMQLGHHPIC
;
A
#
# COMPACT_ATOMS: atom_id res chain seq x y z
N MET A 1 5.13 -8.77 -5.49
CA MET A 1 4.10 -7.87 -4.92
C MET A 1 3.33 -7.19 -6.04
N LEU A 2 2.11 -6.71 -5.81
CA LEU A 2 1.31 -5.91 -6.74
C LEU A 2 2.05 -4.65 -7.17
N LEU A 3 2.75 -3.98 -6.25
CA LEU A 3 3.55 -2.81 -6.57
C LEU A 3 4.65 -3.11 -7.61
N ASN A 4 5.36 -4.24 -7.54
CA ASN A 4 6.32 -4.63 -8.58
C ASN A 4 5.64 -4.75 -9.94
N ARG A 5 4.44 -5.35 -9.99
CA ARG A 5 3.68 -5.50 -11.24
C ARG A 5 3.21 -4.15 -11.79
N LEU A 6 2.70 -3.27 -10.92
CA LEU A 6 2.27 -1.94 -11.33
C LEU A 6 3.43 -1.12 -11.88
N LEU A 7 4.58 -1.16 -11.20
CA LEU A 7 5.77 -0.41 -11.58
C LEU A 7 6.58 -1.08 -12.71
N ASP A 8 6.13 -2.21 -13.25
CA ASP A 8 6.88 -3.02 -14.23
C ASP A 8 8.33 -3.30 -13.77
N LEU A 9 8.46 -3.77 -12.53
CA LEU A 9 9.71 -4.12 -11.86
C LEU A 9 9.81 -5.64 -11.66
N GLY A 10 11.04 -6.13 -11.57
CA GLY A 10 11.33 -7.52 -11.23
C GLY A 10 10.77 -7.92 -9.87
N ALA A 11 10.52 -9.22 -9.64
CA ALA A 11 10.00 -9.70 -8.35
C ALA A 11 11.05 -9.65 -7.23
N GLU A 12 12.32 -9.61 -7.61
CA GLU A 12 13.52 -9.47 -6.79
C GLU A 12 13.79 -8.02 -6.38
N GLU A 13 13.19 -7.04 -7.06
CA GLU A 13 13.39 -5.63 -6.75
C GLU A 13 12.62 -5.24 -5.49
N SER A 14 13.34 -4.62 -4.56
CA SER A 14 12.79 -4.18 -3.28
C SER A 14 12.11 -2.82 -3.45
N ILE A 15 10.85 -2.73 -3.05
CA ILE A 15 10.08 -1.49 -3.05
C ILE A 15 9.72 -1.15 -1.61
N PHE A 16 9.94 0.10 -1.22
CA PHE A 16 9.55 0.65 0.07
C PHE A 16 8.63 1.84 -0.10
N LEU A 17 7.59 1.93 0.73
CA LEU A 17 6.88 3.18 0.91
C LEU A 17 7.56 4.04 1.98
N ALA A 18 7.54 5.35 1.78
CA ALA A 18 7.98 6.30 2.81
C ALA A 18 7.10 6.21 4.07
N GLU A 19 5.78 6.20 3.87
CA GLU A 19 4.82 6.17 4.96
C GLU A 19 4.63 4.75 5.53
N LYS A 20 4.33 4.67 6.83
CA LYS A 20 4.22 3.40 7.57
C LYS A 20 2.78 2.89 7.71
N SER A 21 1.79 3.68 7.29
CA SER A 21 0.39 3.27 7.32
C SER A 21 -0.45 4.04 6.30
N LEU A 22 -1.64 3.51 6.00
CA LEU A 22 -2.65 4.22 5.19
C LEU A 22 -3.08 5.55 5.82
N LYS A 23 -3.06 5.66 7.15
CA LYS A 23 -3.39 6.91 7.84
C LYS A 23 -2.31 7.96 7.60
N ASP A 24 -1.04 7.56 7.59
CA ASP A 24 0.08 8.48 7.38
C ASP A 24 0.06 9.06 5.96
N LEU A 25 -0.48 8.33 4.97
CA LEU A 25 -0.71 8.86 3.61
C LEU A 25 -1.63 10.10 3.55
N LEU A 26 -2.38 10.40 4.62
CA LEU A 26 -3.18 11.63 4.71
C LEU A 26 -2.34 12.86 5.08
N TYR A 27 -1.24 12.67 5.82
CA TYR A 27 -0.46 13.75 6.44
C TYR A 27 1.00 13.81 5.98
N LEU A 28 1.51 12.71 5.40
CA LEU A 28 2.85 12.60 4.80
C LEU A 28 4.05 12.92 5.73
N PRO A 29 4.03 12.52 7.02
CA PRO A 29 5.04 12.94 7.99
C PRO A 29 6.46 12.46 7.66
N VAL A 30 6.61 11.33 6.96
CA VAL A 30 7.94 10.82 6.58
C VAL A 30 8.39 11.43 5.26
N THR A 31 7.48 11.49 4.28
CA THR A 31 7.74 12.06 2.96
C THR A 31 8.25 13.48 3.06
N GLU A 32 7.66 14.33 3.91
CA GLU A 32 8.14 15.70 4.13
C GLU A 32 9.63 15.75 4.51
N GLY A 33 10.08 14.92 5.44
CA GLY A 33 11.49 14.86 5.85
C GLY A 33 12.41 14.21 4.80
N ILE A 34 11.89 13.26 4.04
CA ILE A 34 12.62 12.60 2.94
C ILE A 34 12.91 13.60 1.82
N LEU A 35 11.96 14.49 1.47
CA LEU A 35 12.15 15.45 0.40
C LEU A 35 13.29 16.44 0.66
N GLU A 36 13.59 16.74 1.92
CA GLU A 36 14.74 17.57 2.28
C GLU A 36 16.08 16.84 2.13
N SER A 37 16.07 15.50 2.12
CA SER A 37 17.27 14.66 2.26
C SER A 37 17.58 13.76 1.05
N VAL A 38 16.61 13.48 0.18
CA VAL A 38 16.82 12.64 -1.01
C VAL A 38 17.60 13.42 -2.07
N GLN A 39 18.89 13.10 -2.17
CA GLN A 39 19.81 13.61 -3.20
C GLN A 39 20.37 12.51 -4.12
N ASP A 40 20.23 11.23 -3.73
CA ASP A 40 20.94 10.11 -4.36
C ASP A 40 20.06 9.23 -5.27
N ALA A 41 18.92 9.75 -5.72
CA ALA A 41 18.11 9.05 -6.70
C ALA A 41 18.77 9.11 -8.08
N ASP A 42 18.87 7.98 -8.77
CA ASP A 42 19.46 7.90 -10.11
C ASP A 42 18.48 7.51 -11.21
N GLU A 43 17.30 7.02 -10.82
CA GLU A 43 16.20 6.70 -11.73
C GLU A 43 14.85 7.06 -11.08
N CYS A 44 13.87 7.42 -11.90
CA CYS A 44 12.51 7.74 -11.46
C CYS A 44 11.48 7.06 -12.37
N ILE A 45 10.46 6.47 -11.75
CA ILE A 45 9.25 5.98 -12.41
C ILE A 45 8.10 6.90 -12.00
N GLU A 46 7.46 7.52 -12.97
CA GLU A 46 6.28 8.33 -12.73
C GLU A 46 5.02 7.47 -12.79
N LEU A 47 4.14 7.56 -11.79
CA LEU A 47 2.78 7.03 -11.84
C LEU A 47 1.81 8.20 -12.03
N LEU A 48 1.23 8.31 -13.24
CA LEU A 48 0.45 9.49 -13.63
C LEU A 48 -0.68 9.79 -12.65
N GLY A 49 -0.60 10.96 -12.00
CA GLY A 49 -1.59 11.43 -11.02
C GLY A 49 -1.66 10.62 -9.73
N LEU A 50 -0.70 9.73 -9.48
CA LEU A 50 -0.68 8.83 -8.32
C LEU A 50 0.60 8.95 -7.49
N GLY A 51 1.75 9.26 -8.10
CA GLY A 51 3.01 9.44 -7.35
C GLY A 51 4.25 9.16 -8.20
N VAL A 52 5.37 8.93 -7.51
CA VAL A 52 6.67 8.62 -8.15
C VAL A 52 7.38 7.51 -7.37
N ALA A 53 8.12 6.64 -8.07
CA ALA A 53 9.06 5.71 -7.46
C ALA A 53 10.49 6.12 -7.80
N LEU A 54 11.31 6.38 -6.79
CA LEU A 54 12.70 6.81 -6.94
C LEU A 54 13.63 5.63 -6.68
N HIS A 55 14.54 5.34 -7.59
CA HIS A 55 15.56 4.33 -7.39
C HIS A 55 16.71 4.91 -6.56
N ILE A 56 17.04 4.26 -5.46
CA ILE A 56 18.08 4.65 -4.51
C ILE A 56 19.16 3.57 -4.52
N LYS A 57 20.41 3.94 -4.81
CA LYS A 57 21.55 3.01 -4.85
C LYS A 57 22.32 2.86 -3.55
N GLN A 58 22.19 3.81 -2.63
CA GLN A 58 22.93 3.83 -1.36
C GLN A 58 22.01 4.16 -0.19
N PRO A 59 22.16 3.52 0.99
CA PRO A 59 23.20 2.53 1.34
C PRO A 59 22.95 1.12 0.77
N ALA A 60 21.76 0.86 0.21
CA ALA A 60 21.40 -0.36 -0.49
C ALA A 60 20.54 0.00 -1.71
N GLU A 61 20.45 -0.92 -2.67
CA GLU A 61 19.68 -0.74 -3.89
C GLU A 61 18.20 -1.07 -3.65
N PHE A 62 17.32 -0.08 -3.79
CA PHE A 62 15.87 -0.23 -3.65
C PHE A 62 15.09 0.89 -4.33
N TRP A 63 13.80 0.66 -4.54
CA TRP A 63 12.84 1.66 -5.02
C TRP A 63 12.06 2.26 -3.87
N LEU A 64 12.08 3.58 -3.74
CA LEU A 64 11.28 4.36 -2.80
C LEU A 64 10.03 4.91 -3.50
N LEU A 65 8.87 4.36 -3.18
CA LEU A 65 7.58 4.85 -3.66
C LEU A 65 7.07 5.99 -2.77
N LEU A 66 6.82 7.13 -3.40
CA LEU A 66 6.24 8.33 -2.81
C LEU A 66 4.87 8.60 -3.45
N THR A 67 3.86 8.90 -2.63
CA THR A 67 2.54 9.27 -3.11
C THR A 67 1.89 10.25 -2.15
N ASP A 68 1.32 11.33 -2.71
CA ASP A 68 0.50 12.32 -2.01
C ASP A 68 -0.96 12.25 -2.48
N LYS A 69 -1.33 11.20 -3.22
CA LYS A 69 -2.65 11.03 -3.83
C LYS A 69 -3.78 11.21 -2.83
N TYR A 70 -3.62 10.65 -1.62
CA TYR A 70 -4.63 10.66 -0.56
C TYR A 70 -4.47 11.79 0.46
N SER A 71 -3.43 12.62 0.33
CA SER A 71 -3.24 13.79 1.18
C SER A 71 -3.88 15.03 0.56
N ASP A 72 -4.33 15.96 1.41
CA ASP A 72 -4.66 17.32 0.98
C ASP A 72 -3.40 18.14 0.61
N ASN A 73 -2.22 17.71 1.10
CA ASN A 73 -0.92 18.32 0.80
C ASN A 73 -0.29 17.65 -0.44
N LYS A 74 -0.26 18.36 -1.58
CA LYS A 74 0.24 17.83 -2.88
C LYS A 74 1.75 18.02 -3.05
N ILE A 75 2.50 17.57 -2.04
CA ILE A 75 3.94 17.83 -1.94
C ILE A 75 4.77 17.13 -3.01
N ILE A 76 4.34 15.97 -3.54
CA ILE A 76 5.03 15.25 -4.61
C ILE A 76 4.80 15.95 -5.95
N GLU A 77 3.57 16.35 -6.24
CA GLU A 77 3.24 17.12 -7.44
C GLU A 77 4.03 18.45 -7.47
N GLU A 78 4.09 19.16 -6.33
CA GLU A 78 4.85 20.41 -6.19
C GLU A 78 6.36 20.24 -6.37
N ASN A 79 6.89 19.04 -6.14
CA ASN A 79 8.32 18.72 -6.23
C ASN A 79 8.68 17.88 -7.46
N ALA A 80 7.73 17.55 -8.33
CA ALA A 80 7.93 16.62 -9.45
C ALA A 80 9.07 17.04 -10.40
N ASP A 81 9.24 18.35 -10.61
CA ASP A 81 10.32 18.92 -11.43
C ASP A 81 11.73 18.52 -10.96
N ARG A 82 11.90 18.20 -9.66
CA ARG A 82 13.19 17.77 -9.10
C ARG A 82 13.69 16.47 -9.72
N TRP A 83 12.80 15.58 -10.12
CA TRP A 83 13.16 14.27 -10.68
C TRP A 83 12.75 14.11 -12.15
N ALA A 84 12.18 15.15 -12.77
CA ALA A 84 11.77 15.11 -14.18
C ALA A 84 12.90 14.66 -15.12
N HIS A 85 14.15 15.02 -14.82
CA HIS A 85 15.32 14.63 -15.60
C HIS A 85 15.78 13.17 -15.37
N LEU A 86 15.26 12.51 -14.33
CA LEU A 86 15.54 11.11 -13.96
C LEU A 86 14.42 10.16 -14.42
N VAL A 87 13.31 10.68 -14.95
CA VAL A 87 12.17 9.86 -15.37
C VAL A 87 12.60 8.92 -16.51
N SER A 88 12.70 7.64 -16.19
CA SER A 88 13.04 6.60 -17.16
C SER A 88 11.80 6.01 -17.82
N LYS A 89 10.68 5.96 -17.08
CA LYS A 89 9.40 5.48 -17.57
C LYS A 89 8.23 6.10 -16.82
N THR A 90 7.09 6.14 -17.51
CA THR A 90 5.81 6.59 -16.98
C THR A 90 4.81 5.44 -17.06
N VAL A 91 4.13 5.18 -15.95
CA VAL A 91 3.13 4.13 -15.79
C VAL A 91 1.76 4.76 -15.62
N GLN A 92 0.78 4.23 -16.35
CA GLN A 92 -0.63 4.55 -16.16
C GLN A 92 -1.32 3.35 -15.52
N THR A 93 -2.03 3.59 -14.41
CA THR A 93 -2.85 2.59 -13.72
C THR A 93 -4.07 3.25 -13.11
N GLU A 94 -5.09 2.45 -12.81
CA GLU A 94 -6.31 2.94 -12.14
C GLU A 94 -6.04 3.14 -10.64
N GLU A 95 -6.72 4.13 -10.05
CA GLU A 95 -6.58 4.44 -8.61
C GLU A 95 -6.95 3.23 -7.73
N GLU A 96 -7.93 2.44 -8.15
CA GLU A 96 -8.39 1.24 -7.45
C GLU A 96 -7.29 0.16 -7.38
N ASP A 97 -6.58 -0.06 -8.48
CA ASP A 97 -5.47 -1.02 -8.55
C ASP A 97 -4.27 -0.55 -7.73
N PHE A 98 -3.99 0.76 -7.77
CA PHE A 98 -2.95 1.36 -6.95
C PHE A 98 -3.25 1.23 -5.46
N PHE A 99 -4.48 1.58 -5.04
CA PHE A 99 -4.90 1.43 -3.65
C PHE A 99 -4.85 -0.03 -3.17
N LEU A 100 -5.24 -0.97 -4.03
CA LEU A 100 -5.12 -2.41 -3.74
C LEU A 100 -3.67 -2.82 -3.51
N ALA A 101 -2.74 -2.31 -4.31
CA ALA A 101 -1.31 -2.58 -4.16
C ALA A 101 -0.71 -1.97 -2.88
N LEU A 102 -1.14 -0.76 -2.51
CA LEU A 102 -0.76 -0.14 -1.23
C LEU A 102 -1.25 -0.96 -0.04
N ARG A 103 -2.49 -1.44 -0.10
CA ARG A 103 -3.06 -2.28 0.96
C ARG A 103 -2.32 -3.60 1.09
N GLU A 104 -1.95 -4.24 -0.03
CA GLU A 104 -1.12 -5.45 0.00
C GLU A 104 0.24 -5.18 0.62
N TYR A 105 0.91 -4.08 0.23
CA TYR A 105 2.19 -3.68 0.81
C TYR A 105 2.10 -3.55 2.33
N PHE A 106 1.17 -2.75 2.86
CA PHE A 106 1.05 -2.56 4.30
C PHE A 106 0.70 -3.86 5.03
N ALA A 107 -0.13 -4.73 4.44
CA ALA A 107 -0.44 -6.03 5.04
C ALA A 107 0.79 -6.95 5.13
N ILE A 108 1.63 -6.98 4.07
CA ILE A 108 2.89 -7.73 4.07
C ILE A 108 3.85 -7.13 5.10
N SER A 109 4.09 -5.82 5.08
CA SER A 109 5.01 -5.15 5.99
C SER A 109 4.61 -5.30 7.46
N LEU A 110 3.31 -5.32 7.77
CA LEU A 110 2.81 -5.63 9.11
C LEU A 110 3.09 -7.10 9.49
N THR A 111 2.93 -8.03 8.55
CA THR A 111 3.20 -9.46 8.78
C THR A 111 4.70 -9.73 8.97
N GLU A 112 5.54 -8.97 8.28
CA GLU A 112 7.01 -9.03 8.37
C GLU A 112 7.57 -8.20 9.53
N GLU A 113 6.71 -7.60 10.36
CA GLU A 113 7.07 -6.80 11.52
C GLU A 113 7.97 -5.57 11.20
N LEU A 114 7.98 -5.10 9.95
CA LEU A 114 8.84 -4.01 9.45
C LEU A 114 8.58 -2.65 10.13
N PHE A 115 7.43 -2.50 10.78
CA PHE A 115 7.03 -1.25 11.45
C PHE A 115 7.10 -1.31 12.96
N CYS A 116 7.53 -2.44 13.56
CA CYS A 116 7.45 -2.61 15.00
C CYS A 116 8.80 -2.74 15.71
N ASP A 117 9.36 -1.58 16.06
CA ASP A 117 10.58 -1.51 16.87
C ASP A 117 10.32 -1.88 18.36
N GLU A 118 9.06 -1.83 18.84
CA GLU A 118 8.67 -2.02 20.25
C GLU A 118 7.45 -2.96 20.47
N CYS A 119 7.16 -3.91 19.58
CA CYS A 119 6.05 -4.85 19.79
C CYS A 119 6.38 -5.86 20.90
N PHE A 120 5.99 -5.56 22.14
CA PHE A 120 6.23 -6.41 23.31
C PHE A 120 5.38 -7.70 23.37
N THR A 121 4.46 -7.91 22.43
CA THR A 121 3.55 -9.05 22.47
C THR A 121 3.35 -9.65 21.08
N LYS A 122 3.65 -10.95 20.93
CA LYS A 122 3.04 -11.77 19.89
C LYS A 122 1.53 -11.71 20.10
N GLY A 123 0.85 -10.93 19.26
CA GLY A 123 -0.60 -10.87 19.24
C GLY A 123 -1.22 -12.26 19.01
N ALA A 124 -2.48 -12.43 19.40
CA ALA A 124 -3.23 -13.61 19.03
C ALA A 124 -3.19 -13.80 17.49
N PRO A 125 -3.23 -15.04 16.96
CA PRO A 125 -3.18 -15.28 15.53
C PRO A 125 -4.23 -14.44 14.79
N LEU A 126 -3.76 -13.60 13.87
CA LEU A 126 -4.60 -12.70 13.08
C LEU A 126 -5.52 -13.46 12.12
N TYR A 127 -5.13 -14.69 11.74
CA TYR A 127 -5.87 -15.58 10.86
C TYR A 127 -6.34 -16.83 11.60
N VAL A 128 -7.66 -17.00 11.72
CA VAL A 128 -8.29 -18.18 12.33
C VAL A 128 -9.31 -18.75 11.35
N GLU A 129 -8.89 -19.75 10.56
CA GLU A 129 -9.68 -20.32 9.46
C GLU A 129 -11.06 -20.82 9.89
N GLU A 130 -11.16 -21.47 11.06
CA GLU A 130 -12.44 -21.90 11.64
C GLU A 130 -13.43 -20.74 11.82
N ARG A 131 -12.94 -19.56 12.22
CA ARG A 131 -13.79 -18.37 12.39
C ARG A 131 -14.24 -17.81 11.05
N ILE A 132 -13.36 -17.82 10.05
CA ILE A 132 -13.67 -17.36 8.69
C ILE A 132 -14.75 -18.25 8.07
N GLU A 133 -14.61 -19.58 8.14
CA GLU A 133 -15.61 -20.51 7.61
C GLU A 133 -16.97 -20.41 8.31
N ARG A 134 -16.97 -20.19 9.64
CA ARG A 134 -18.20 -19.92 10.38
C ARG A 134 -18.85 -18.61 9.94
N LEU A 135 -18.07 -17.54 9.75
CA LEU A 135 -18.61 -16.27 9.25
C LEU A 135 -19.18 -16.42 7.84
N LYS A 136 -18.47 -17.11 6.93
CA LYS A 136 -18.97 -17.38 5.57
C LYS A 136 -20.32 -18.08 5.60
N SER A 137 -20.44 -19.14 6.40
CA SER A 137 -21.67 -19.90 6.55
C SER A 137 -22.82 -19.04 7.10
N PHE A 138 -22.51 -18.10 7.99
CA PHE A 138 -23.48 -17.17 8.55
C PHE A 138 -23.91 -16.06 7.55
N ILE A 139 -22.97 -15.51 6.80
CA ILE A 139 -23.18 -14.36 5.90
C ILE A 139 -23.83 -14.78 4.57
N ALA A 140 -23.41 -15.91 4.00
CA ALA A 140 -23.85 -16.37 2.68
C ALA A 140 -25.38 -16.37 2.45
N PRO A 141 -26.24 -16.76 3.41
CA PRO A 141 -27.69 -16.70 3.21
C PRO A 141 -28.29 -15.30 3.37
N ILE A 142 -27.57 -14.34 3.95
CA ILE A 142 -28.08 -13.02 4.31
C ILE A 142 -27.77 -11.98 3.22
N ILE A 143 -26.56 -12.04 2.66
CA ILE A 143 -26.06 -11.01 1.74
C ILE A 143 -26.25 -11.45 0.28
N PRO A 144 -26.92 -10.63 -0.56
CA PRO A 144 -27.02 -10.89 -2.00
C PRO A 144 -25.64 -10.86 -2.67
N ARG A 145 -25.39 -11.77 -3.63
CA ARG A 145 -24.07 -11.92 -4.31
C ARG A 145 -23.44 -10.61 -4.81
N ASN A 146 -24.24 -9.64 -5.24
CA ASN A 146 -23.76 -8.37 -5.81
C ASN A 146 -23.96 -7.17 -4.87
N ALA A 147 -24.04 -7.41 -3.56
CA ALA A 147 -24.17 -6.32 -2.60
C ALA A 147 -22.91 -5.43 -2.60
N SER A 148 -23.10 -4.12 -2.58
CA SER A 148 -22.06 -3.17 -2.19
C SER A 148 -21.98 -3.15 -0.67
N ILE A 149 -20.81 -3.41 -0.11
CA ILE A 149 -20.62 -3.64 1.33
C ILE A 149 -19.58 -2.64 1.84
N LEU A 150 -19.91 -1.92 2.91
CA LEU A 150 -18.98 -1.11 3.69
C LEU A 150 -18.66 -1.85 4.98
N GLU A 151 -17.38 -2.11 5.23
CA GLU A 151 -16.91 -2.76 6.46
C GLU A 151 -16.26 -1.74 7.38
N ILE A 152 -16.95 -1.40 8.47
CA ILE A 152 -16.46 -0.44 9.46
C ILE A 152 -15.72 -1.21 10.57
N CYS A 153 -14.51 -0.77 10.92
CA CYS A 153 -13.68 -1.37 11.97
C CYS A 153 -13.36 -2.87 11.72
N CYS A 154 -12.81 -3.20 10.55
CA CYS A 154 -12.53 -4.57 10.09
C CYS A 154 -11.60 -5.39 11.03
N GLY A 155 -10.93 -4.74 11.99
CA GLY A 155 -10.18 -5.41 13.05
C GLY A 155 -9.11 -6.35 12.49
N SER A 156 -9.22 -7.64 12.78
CA SER A 156 -8.28 -8.67 12.27
C SER A 156 -8.52 -9.08 10.81
N GLY A 157 -9.47 -8.45 10.11
CA GLY A 157 -9.78 -8.72 8.71
C GLY A 157 -10.46 -10.07 8.44
N MET A 158 -10.85 -10.83 9.47
CA MET A 158 -11.50 -12.14 9.29
C MET A 158 -12.86 -12.02 8.59
N ALA A 159 -13.61 -10.95 8.87
CA ALA A 159 -14.87 -10.68 8.19
C ALA A 159 -14.65 -10.26 6.73
N THR A 160 -13.66 -9.40 6.47
CA THR A 160 -13.18 -9.09 5.13
C THR A 160 -12.85 -10.35 4.34
N GLN A 161 -12.06 -11.27 4.92
CA GLN A 161 -11.68 -12.54 4.26
C GLN A 161 -12.90 -13.42 3.96
N ALA A 162 -13.85 -13.52 4.89
CA ALA A 162 -15.09 -14.26 4.65
C ALA A 162 -15.88 -13.67 3.47
N LEU A 163 -16.00 -12.35 3.40
CA LEU A 163 -16.68 -11.65 2.31
C LEU A 163 -15.97 -11.85 0.96
N MET A 164 -14.65 -11.69 0.93
CA MET A 164 -13.83 -11.91 -0.27
C MET A 164 -13.96 -13.34 -0.80
N GLN A 165 -13.93 -14.35 0.07
CA GLN A 165 -14.11 -15.75 -0.33
C GLN A 165 -15.53 -16.08 -0.81
N LEU A 166 -16.52 -15.27 -0.45
CA LEU A 166 -17.88 -15.35 -0.99
C LEU A 166 -18.04 -14.57 -2.31
N GLY A 167 -16.99 -13.91 -2.80
CA GLY A 167 -17.00 -13.13 -4.04
C GLY A 167 -17.44 -11.68 -3.87
N HIS A 168 -17.48 -11.17 -2.63
CA HIS A 168 -17.74 -9.76 -2.36
C HIS A 168 -16.44 -8.97 -2.26
N HIS A 169 -16.49 -7.70 -2.61
CA HIS A 169 -15.36 -6.77 -2.49
C HIS A 169 -15.77 -5.61 -1.58
N PRO A 170 -15.69 -5.77 -0.25
CA PRO A 170 -16.08 -4.72 0.68
C PRO A 170 -15.16 -3.50 0.55
N ILE A 171 -15.77 -2.32 0.67
CA ILE A 171 -15.09 -1.05 0.88
C ILE A 171 -14.75 -0.99 2.37
N CYS A 172 -13.50 -0.71 2.71
CA CYS A 172 -12.99 -0.62 4.08
C CYS A 172 -12.60 0.83 4.38
#